data_AF-A0A9E5NG19-F1
#
_entry.id   AF-A0A9E5NG19-F1
#
_cell.length_a   1.000
_cell.length_b   1.000
_cell.length_c   1.000
_cell.angle_alpha   90.00
_cell.angle_beta   90.00
_cell.angle_gamma   90.00
#
_symmetry.space_group_name_H-M   'P 1'
#
loop_
_entity.id
_entity.type
_entity.pdbx_description
1 polymer ?
#
loop_
_entity_poly.entity_id
_entity_poly.type
_entity_poly.pdbx_seq_one_letter_code
_entity_poly.pdbx_strand_id
1 'polypeptide(L)'
;FHPKTETRAYYKDGEFHPVGPFAGAKMMDFPGPVGEQEVYYIPHPETRTMPQSLGARAVSVHGCFPPHVIRLAKAMLESGLYSEEPITVKGVE
;
A
#
# COMPACT_ATOMS: atom_id res chain seq x y z
N PHE A 1 0.78 5.16 2.49
CA PHE A 1 0.79 4.11 3.52
C PHE A 1 -0.07 4.42 4.74
N HIS A 2 -0.98 5.40 4.65
CA HIS A 2 -1.92 5.64 5.75
C HIS A 2 -2.74 4.37 6.06
N PRO A 3 -2.97 4.02 7.33
CA PRO A 3 -3.72 2.83 7.72
C PRO A 3 -5.18 2.88 7.27
N LYS A 4 -5.81 4.06 7.37
CA LYS A 4 -7.23 4.27 7.00
C LYS A 4 -7.48 4.40 5.48
N THR A 5 -6.53 4.02 4.62
CA THR A 5 -6.75 4.09 3.17
C THR A 5 -7.62 2.93 2.70
N GLU A 6 -8.93 3.17 2.59
CA GLU A 6 -9.92 2.14 2.19
C GLU A 6 -9.78 1.66 0.75
N THR A 7 -9.21 2.49 -0.13
CA THR A 7 -9.01 2.16 -1.55
C THR A 7 -7.84 1.21 -1.79
N ARG A 8 -7.09 0.84 -0.75
CA ARG A 8 -6.03 -0.17 -0.85
C ARG A 8 -6.66 -1.56 -0.76
N ALA A 9 -6.91 -2.15 -1.91
CA ALA A 9 -7.48 -3.48 -2.03
C ALA A 9 -6.90 -4.20 -3.24
N TYR A 10 -7.04 -5.52 -3.27
CA TYR A 10 -6.96 -6.31 -4.50
C TYR A 10 -8.34 -6.88 -4.83
N TYR A 11 -8.57 -7.17 -6.10
CA TYR A 11 -9.77 -7.86 -6.57
C TYR A 11 -9.46 -9.32 -6.85
N LYS A 12 -10.33 -10.24 -6.40
CA LYS A 12 -10.23 -11.65 -6.73
C LYS A 12 -11.61 -12.30 -6.72
N ASP A 13 -11.90 -13.07 -7.77
CA ASP A 13 -13.03 -13.98 -7.88
C ASP A 13 -14.39 -13.35 -7.51
N GLY A 14 -14.65 -12.11 -7.92
CA GLY A 14 -15.91 -11.40 -7.63
C GLY A 14 -15.81 -10.36 -6.51
N GLU A 15 -14.78 -10.42 -5.68
CA GLU A 15 -14.71 -9.67 -4.43
C GLU A 15 -13.52 -8.71 -4.36
N PHE A 16 -13.71 -7.60 -3.64
CA PHE A 16 -12.63 -6.70 -3.24
C PHE A 16 -12.16 -7.07 -1.84
N HIS A 17 -10.85 -7.23 -1.67
CA HIS A 17 -10.22 -7.55 -0.40
C HIS A 17 -9.39 -6.35 0.07
N PRO A 18 -9.91 -5.53 1.02
CA PRO A 18 -9.16 -4.44 1.61
C PRO A 18 -7.94 -4.95 2.36
N VAL A 19 -6.84 -4.21 2.29
CA VAL A 19 -5.58 -4.60 2.93
C VAL A 19 -4.91 -3.43 3.63
N GLY A 20 -4.22 -3.75 4.73
CA GLY A 20 -3.40 -2.80 5.47
C GLY A 20 -2.18 -2.30 4.68
N PRO A 21 -1.46 -1.31 5.22
CA PRO A 21 -0.19 -0.86 4.65
C PRO A 21 0.83 -2.01 4.64
N PHE A 22 1.68 -2.04 3.62
CA PHE A 22 2.75 -3.04 3.44
C PHE A 22 2.28 -4.50 3.32
N ALA A 23 0.97 -4.75 3.18
CA ALA A 23 0.45 -6.08 2.88
C ALA A 23 0.81 -6.53 1.45
N GLY A 24 0.91 -7.84 1.23
CA GLY A 24 1.25 -8.41 -0.08
C GLY A 24 2.71 -8.23 -0.47
N ALA A 25 3.62 -8.19 0.51
CA ALA A 25 5.05 -8.06 0.28
C ALA A 25 5.54 -9.14 -0.70
N LYS A 26 6.26 -8.71 -1.74
CA LYS A 26 6.82 -9.58 -2.77
C LYS A 26 8.11 -8.96 -3.31
N MET A 27 9.13 -9.79 -3.56
CA MET A 27 10.29 -9.37 -4.33
C MET A 27 9.98 -9.39 -5.83
N MET A 28 10.32 -8.31 -6.52
CA MET A 28 10.22 -8.17 -7.97
C MET A 28 11.55 -7.68 -8.54
N ASP A 29 12.03 -8.37 -9.57
CA ASP A 29 13.20 -7.95 -10.33
C ASP A 29 12.76 -7.03 -11.47
N PHE A 30 13.03 -5.73 -11.33
CA PHE A 30 12.73 -4.75 -12.36
C PHE A 30 13.93 -4.56 -13.29
N PRO A 31 13.70 -4.42 -14.61
CA PRO A 31 14.78 -4.30 -15.57
C PRO A 31 15.60 -3.02 -15.37
N GLY A 32 16.89 -3.11 -15.71
CA GLY A 32 17.80 -1.97 -15.72
C GLY A 32 18.25 -1.52 -14.32
N PRO A 33 18.46 -0.22 -14.08
CA PRO A 33 19.08 0.27 -12.85
C PRO A 33 18.17 0.17 -11.62
N VAL A 34 16.89 -0.18 -11.79
CA VAL A 34 15.94 -0.36 -10.67
C VAL A 34 16.25 -1.65 -9.92
N GLY A 35 16.52 -2.75 -10.65
CA GLY A 35 16.85 -4.05 -10.07
C GLY A 35 15.77 -4.60 -9.13
N GLU A 36 16.22 -5.40 -8.17
CA GLU A 36 15.33 -6.07 -7.23
C GLU A 36 14.71 -5.09 -6.22
N GLN A 37 13.38 -5.12 -6.09
CA GLN A 37 12.63 -4.29 -5.14
C GLN A 37 11.56 -5.11 -4.41
N GLU A 38 11.38 -4.83 -3.11
CA GLU A 38 10.25 -5.33 -2.34
C GLU A 38 9.02 -4.44 -2.59
N VAL A 39 7.96 -5.00 -3.18
CA VAL A 39 6.72 -4.30 -3.52
C VAL A 39 5.55 -4.75 -2.66
N TYR A 40 4.53 -3.89 -2.52
CA TYR A 40 3.33 -4.13 -1.71
C TYR A 40 2.09 -3.67 -2.46
N TYR A 41 0.90 -4.06 -2.01
CA TYR A 41 -0.36 -3.54 -2.57
C TYR A 41 -0.46 -2.02 -2.41
N ILE A 42 -0.76 -1.31 -3.51
CA ILE A 42 -0.97 0.14 -3.51
C ILE A 42 -2.39 0.50 -3.98
N PRO A 43 -3.01 1.54 -3.40
CA PRO A 43 -4.35 1.98 -3.80
C PRO A 43 -4.27 2.59 -5.20
N HIS A 44 -4.98 2.03 -6.17
CA HIS A 44 -4.98 2.48 -7.57
C HIS A 44 -6.36 2.24 -8.23
N PRO A 45 -6.85 3.15 -9.09
CA PRO A 45 -8.18 3.04 -9.71
C PRO A 45 -8.35 1.79 -10.58
N GLU A 46 -7.29 1.30 -11.22
CA GLU A 46 -7.32 0.19 -12.17
C GLU A 46 -7.81 -1.10 -11.51
N THR A 47 -7.51 -1.32 -10.23
CA THR A 47 -8.01 -2.47 -9.46
C THR A 47 -9.53 -2.52 -9.42
N ARG A 48 -10.22 -1.37 -9.49
CA ARG A 48 -11.67 -1.27 -9.45
C ARG A 48 -12.33 -1.39 -10.82
N THR A 49 -11.67 -0.90 -11.85
CA THR A 49 -12.25 -0.80 -13.20
C THR A 49 -11.93 -2.00 -14.07
N MET A 50 -10.71 -2.54 -14.01
CA MET A 50 -10.30 -3.68 -14.85
C MET A 50 -11.15 -4.95 -14.68
N PRO A 51 -11.64 -5.33 -13.47
CA PRO A 51 -12.55 -6.47 -13.35
C PRO A 51 -13.80 -6.34 -14.22
N GLN A 52 -14.37 -5.14 -14.28
CA GLN A 52 -15.58 -4.85 -15.05
C GLN A 52 -15.26 -4.68 -16.54
N SER A 53 -14.20 -3.96 -16.87
CA SER A 53 -13.85 -3.63 -18.26
C SER A 53 -13.29 -4.81 -19.04
N LEU A 54 -12.58 -5.73 -18.38
CA LEU A 54 -11.87 -6.84 -19.03
C LEU A 54 -12.37 -8.23 -18.60
N GLY A 55 -13.34 -8.30 -17.69
CA GLY A 55 -13.77 -9.58 -17.10
C GLY A 55 -12.64 -10.27 -16.32
N ALA A 56 -11.70 -9.50 -15.77
CA ALA A 56 -10.54 -10.05 -15.09
C ALA A 56 -10.95 -10.74 -13.77
N ARG A 57 -10.51 -11.99 -13.58
CA ARG A 57 -10.78 -12.74 -12.33
C ARG A 57 -9.94 -12.28 -11.15
N ALA A 58 -8.77 -11.69 -11.39
CA ALA A 58 -7.92 -11.16 -10.35
C ALA A 58 -7.20 -9.90 -10.85
N VAL A 59 -7.18 -8.85 -10.03
CA VAL A 59 -6.49 -7.59 -10.32
C VAL A 59 -5.85 -7.06 -9.05
N SER A 60 -4.59 -6.66 -9.14
CA SER A 60 -3.86 -6.04 -8.04
C SER A 60 -2.78 -5.13 -8.59
N VAL A 61 -2.57 -3.99 -7.95
CA VAL A 61 -1.44 -3.11 -8.26
C VAL A 61 -0.43 -3.20 -7.12
N HIS A 62 0.83 -3.45 -7.47
CA HIS A 62 1.93 -3.46 -6.52
C HIS A 62 2.93 -2.36 -6.85
N GLY A 63 3.52 -1.77 -5.82
CA GLY A 63 4.59 -0.80 -5.98
C GLY A 63 5.35 -0.56 -4.69
N CYS A 64 6.40 0.24 -4.80
CA CYS A 64 7.26 0.65 -3.69
C CYS A 64 7.88 2.03 -3.97
N PHE A 65 8.49 2.59 -2.93
CA PHE A 65 9.43 3.70 -3.04
C PHE A 65 10.85 3.18 -2.77
N PRO A 66 11.90 3.99 -2.98
CA PRO A 66 13.26 3.58 -2.65
C PRO A 66 13.37 3.02 -1.21
N PRO A 67 14.26 2.03 -0.96
CA PRO A 67 14.28 1.31 0.31
C PRO A 67 14.37 2.18 1.57
N HIS A 68 15.09 3.30 1.51
CA HIS A 68 15.20 4.21 2.66
C HIS A 68 13.87 4.92 2.99
N VAL A 69 13.05 5.22 1.98
CA VAL A 69 11.72 5.81 2.16
C VAL A 69 10.76 4.78 2.78
N ILE A 70 10.80 3.54 2.30
CA ILE A 70 9.98 2.45 2.84
C ILE A 70 10.32 2.18 4.31
N ARG A 71 11.61 2.14 4.66
CA ARG A 71 12.04 1.97 6.06
C ARG A 71 11.53 3.08 6.96
N LEU A 72 11.63 4.34 6.53
CA LEU A 72 11.08 5.48 7.28
C LEU A 72 9.57 5.37 7.45
N ALA A 73 8.83 5.05 6.38
CA ALA A 73 7.39 4.91 6.43
C ALA A 73 6.94 3.77 7.37
N LYS A 74 7.65 2.64 7.39
CA LYS A 74 7.41 1.55 8.36
C LYS A 74 7.65 2.01 9.80
N ALA A 75 8.78 2.67 10.06
CA ALA A 75 9.08 3.21 11.38
C ALA A 75 8.02 4.20 11.88
N MET A 76 7.57 5.12 11.01
CA MET A 76 6.48 6.05 11.33
C MET A 76 5.16 5.35 11.62
N LEU A 77 4.84 4.28 10.88
CA LEU A 77 3.65 3.47 11.11
C LEU A 77 3.72 2.76 12.46
N GLU A 78 4.82 2.07 12.74
CA GLU A 78 5.05 1.34 13.98
C GLU A 78 5.07 2.26 15.20
N SER A 79 5.55 3.50 15.04
CA SER A 79 5.57 4.50 16.11
C SER A 79 4.25 5.26 16.28
N GLY A 80 3.20 4.93 15.51
CA GLY A 80 1.90 5.60 15.60
C GLY A 80 1.84 7.00 14.98
N LEU A 81 2.84 7.43 14.21
CA LEU A 81 2.89 8.77 13.59
C LEU A 81 1.91 8.96 12.43
N TYR A 82 1.13 7.93 12.09
CA TYR A 82 -0.03 8.04 11.19
C TYR A 82 -1.34 8.23 11.93
N SER A 83 -1.34 8.29 13.27
CA SER A 83 -2.55 8.61 14.02
C SER A 83 -2.98 10.05 13.73
N GLU A 84 -4.29 10.23 13.58
CA GLU A 84 -4.93 11.54 13.50
C GLU A 84 -5.50 11.97 14.86
N GLU A 85 -5.36 11.12 15.88
CA GLU A 85 -5.78 11.47 17.25
C GLU A 85 -4.87 12.58 17.78
N PRO A 86 -5.43 13.71 18.26
CA PRO A 86 -4.65 14.77 18.88
C PRO A 86 -3.85 14.25 20.09
N ILE A 87 -2.64 14.78 20.27
CA ILE A 87 -1.79 14.48 21.42
C ILE A 87 -1.33 15.77 22.07
N THR A 88 -1.25 15.78 23.40
CA THR A 88 -0.72 16.93 24.12
C THR A 88 0.81 16.88 24.16
N VAL A 89 1.46 17.91 23.61
CA VAL A 89 2.92 18.07 23.65
C VAL A 89 3.25 19.32 24.48
N LYS A 90 3.91 19.11 25.63
CA LYS A 90 4.30 20.19 26.55
C LYS A 90 3.13 21.10 26.96
N GLY A 91 1.94 20.52 27.13
CA GLY A 91 0.72 21.23 27.54
C GLY A 91 -0.01 21.97 26.41
N VAL A 92 0.42 21.81 25.16
CA VAL A 92 -0.29 22.30 23.97
C VAL A 92 -0.86 21.10 23.22
N GLU A 93 -2.11 21.19 22.79
CA GLU A 93 -2.79 20.18 21.95
C GLU A 93 -2.55 20.45 20.46
#